data_AF-A0A520MDX6-F1
#
_entry.id   AF-A0A520MDX6-F1
#
_cell.length_a   1.000
_cell.length_b   1.000
_cell.length_c   1.000
_cell.angle_alpha   90.00
_cell.angle_beta   90.00
_cell.angle_gamma   90.00
#
_symmetry.space_group_name_H-M   'P 1'
#
loop_
_entity.id
_entity.type
_entity.pdbx_description
1 polymer ?
#
loop_
_entity_poly.entity_id
_entity_poly.type
_entity_poly.pdbx_seq_one_letter_code
_entity_poly.pdbx_strand_id
1 'polypeptide(L)' 'MKQIKHILVTGGAGYVGSALVPRLLDDGYKVTVLDLYLYGEDVFG' A
#
# COMPACT_ATOMS: atom_id res chain seq x y z
N MET A 1 -24.80 6.93 3.30
CA MET A 1 -23.36 6.83 3.61
C MET A 1 -22.56 7.05 2.34
N LYS A 2 -21.40 7.70 2.39
CA LYS A 2 -20.58 7.96 1.19
C LYS A 2 -19.69 6.75 0.92
N GLN A 3 -19.71 6.22 -0.30
CA GLN A 3 -18.88 5.07 -0.67
C GLN A 3 -17.42 5.52 -0.79
N ILE A 4 -16.51 4.83 -0.10
CA ILE A 4 -15.07 5.04 -0.27
C ILE A 4 -14.68 4.48 -1.64
N LYS A 5 -14.04 5.30 -2.47
CA LYS A 5 -13.57 4.90 -3.80
C LYS A 5 -12.06 5.01 -3.96
N HIS A 6 -11.40 5.78 -3.11
CA HIS A 6 -9.97 6.06 -3.17
C HIS A 6 -9.36 6.00 -1.77
N ILE A 7 -8.30 5.22 -1.62
CA ILE A 7 -7.57 5.00 -0.37
C ILE A 7 -6.13 5.48 -0.55
N LEU A 8 -5.64 6.27 0.42
CA LEU A 8 -4.22 6.58 0.58
C LEU A 8 -3.61 5.56 1.54
N VAL A 9 -2.58 4.85 1.10
CA VAL A 9 -1.82 3.91 1.93
C VAL A 9 -0.44 4.50 2.17
N THR A 10 -0.07 4.69 3.44
CA THR A 10 1.31 4.98 3.81
C THR A 10 2.08 3.69 4.07
N GLY A 11 3.38 3.66 3.80
CA GLY A 11 4.19 2.46 4.06
C GLY A 11 3.82 1.26 3.16
N GLY A 12 3.33 1.52 1.95
CA GLY A 12 2.84 0.49 1.02
C GLY A 12 3.89 -0.49 0.51
N ALA A 13 5.19 -0.17 0.59
CA ALA A 13 6.29 -1.08 0.26
C ALA A 13 6.72 -1.94 1.46
N GLY A 14 6.26 -1.63 2.68
CA GLY A 14 6.55 -2.41 3.88
C GLY A 14 5.82 -3.76 3.92
N TYR A 15 6.15 -4.60 4.92
CA TYR A 15 5.60 -5.95 5.06
C TYR A 15 4.06 -6.01 5.00
N VAL A 16 3.37 -5.14 5.74
CA VAL A 16 1.90 -5.09 5.74
C VAL A 16 1.35 -4.41 4.49
N GLY A 17 1.97 -3.30 4.09
CA GLY A 17 1.54 -2.52 2.93
C GLY A 17 1.56 -3.33 1.63
N SER A 18 2.63 -4.10 1.43
CA SER A 18 2.82 -4.93 0.23
C SER A 18 1.80 -6.06 0.11
N ALA A 19 1.24 -6.55 1.22
CA ALA A 19 0.14 -7.51 1.21
C ALA A 19 -1.23 -6.84 1.10
N LEU A 20 -1.41 -5.66 1.72
CA LEU A 20 -2.68 -4.94 1.75
C LEU A 20 -3.03 -4.29 0.40
N VAL A 21 -2.05 -3.66 -0.27
CA VAL A 21 -2.28 -2.90 -1.51
C VAL A 21 -2.88 -3.78 -2.61
N PRO A 22 -2.35 -4.99 -2.92
CA PRO A 22 -2.95 -5.88 -3.90
C PRO A 22 -4.42 -6.21 -3.56
N ARG A 23 -4.72 -6.49 -2.29
CA ARG A 23 -6.07 -6.81 -1.86
C ARG A 23 -7.05 -5.66 -2.09
N LEU A 24 -6.64 -4.43 -1.78
CA LEU A 24 -7.47 -3.24 -2.01
C LEU A 24 -7.71 -3.00 -3.52
N LEU A 25 -6.72 -3.28 -4.36
CA LEU A 25 -6.87 -3.19 -5.81
C LEU A 25 -7.84 -4.27 -6.33
N ASP A 26 -7.74 -5.51 -5.84
CA ASP A 26 -8.64 -6.62 -6.19
C ASP A 26 -10.10 -6.34 -5.76
N ASP A 27 -10.27 -5.67 -4.62
CA ASP A 27 -11.59 -5.23 -4.12
C ASP A 27 -12.13 -3.99 -4.89
N GLY A 28 -11.40 -3.49 -5.90
CA GLY A 28 -11.85 -2.46 -6.83
C GLY A 28 -11.61 -1.01 -6.38
N TYR A 29 -10.79 -0.79 -5.35
CA TYR A 29 -10.45 0.55 -4.89
C TYR A 29 -9.37 1.18 -5.76
N LYS A 30 -9.47 2.50 -5.98
CA LYS A 30 -8.30 3.28 -6.39
C LYS A 30 -7.37 3.41 -5.19
N VAL A 31 -6.08 3.14 -5.36
CA VAL A 31 -5.09 3.26 -4.29
C VAL A 31 -3.98 4.23 -4.70
N THR A 32 -3.60 5.12 -3.78
CA THR A 32 -2.35 5.91 -3.89
C THR A 32 -1.45 5.50 -2.74
N VAL A 33 -0.20 5.19 -3.06
CA VAL A 33 0.79 4.80 -2.05
C VAL A 33 1.75 5.97 -1.81
N LEU A 34 1.99 6.27 -0.54
CA LEU A 34 3.05 7.16 -0.08
C LEU A 34 4.01 6.35 0.79
N ASP A 35 5.21 6.07 0.29
CA ASP A 35 6.24 5.36 1.03
C ASP A 35 7.54 6.16 1.05
N LEU A 36 8.27 6.05 2.15
CA LEU A 36 9.58 6.68 2.33
C LEU A 36 10.74 5.75 1.93
N TYR A 37 10.45 4.48 1.59
CA TYR A 37 11.45 3.43 1.32
C TYR A 37 12.54 3.40 2.41
N LEU A 38 12.11 3.40 3.68
CA LEU A 38 13.01 3.42 4.85
C LEU A 38 13.99 2.24 4.86
N TYR A 39 13.62 1.16 4.19
CA TYR A 39 14.37 -0.07 4.07
C TYR A 39 14.73 -0.26 2.58
N GLY A 40 16.01 -0.08 2.26
CA GLY A 40 16.57 -0.28 0.93
C GLY A 40 16.88 -1.76 0.63
N GLU A 41 17.71 -2.01 -0.39
CA GLU A 41 18.06 -3.37 -0.84
C GLU A 41 18.80 -4.20 0.23
N ASP A 42 19.38 -3.55 1.24
CA ASP A 42 20.21 -4.20 2.26
C ASP A 42 19.43 -5.05 3.28
N VAL A 43 18.09 -5.00 3.27
CA VAL A 43 17.26 -5.67 4.29
C VAL A 43 17.00 -7.16 3.99
N PHE A 44 17.21 -7.60 2.75
CA PHE A 44 17.04 -8.99 2.33
C PHE A 44 18.37 -9.68 1.96
N GLY A 45 19.51 -9.17 2.45
CA GLY A 45 20.84 -9.77 2.28
C GLY A 45 20.97 -11.17 2.86
#